data_AF-A0A1F8NF56-F1
#
_entry.id   AF-A0A1F8NF56-F1
#
_cell.length_a   1.000
_cell.length_b   1.000
_cell.length_c   1.000
_cell.angle_alpha   90.00
_cell.angle_beta   90.00
_cell.angle_gamma   90.00
#
_symmetry.space_group_name_H-M   'P 1'
#
loop_
_entity.id
_entity.type
_entity.pdbx_description
1 polymer ?
#
loop_
_entity_poly.entity_id
_entity_poly.type
_entity_poly.pdbx_seq_one_letter_code
_entity_poly.pdbx_strand_id
1 'polypeptide(L)'
;MGRIIHTTNPTRLRNAAIKKMIAAIRECLRSSQNDASLFEVGAALTVPLQEIYESVDHSAAAWEKRDYWLKADAFRRQWGWVEKFLTGMKQSVSSKNPADLQKQIIELGEKLGSLKVA
;
A
#
# COMPACT_ATOMS: atom_id res chain seq x y z
N MET A 1 -6.47 -37.39 -0.31
CA MET A 1 -5.75 -36.22 -0.87
C MET A 1 -6.31 -34.97 -0.24
N GLY A 2 -5.54 -34.32 0.64
CA GLY A 2 -6.00 -33.14 1.38
C GLY A 2 -6.30 -31.98 0.45
N ARG A 3 -7.49 -31.38 0.57
CA ARG A 3 -7.90 -30.20 -0.19
C ARG A 3 -6.91 -29.08 0.13
N ILE A 4 -6.07 -28.70 -0.84
CA ILE A 4 -5.22 -27.51 -0.73
C ILE A 4 -6.17 -26.30 -0.74
N ILE A 5 -6.53 -25.82 0.44
CA ILE A 5 -7.27 -24.58 0.57
C ILE A 5 -6.24 -23.47 0.40
N HIS A 6 -6.27 -22.79 -0.75
CA HIS A 6 -5.60 -21.51 -0.91
C HIS A 6 -6.25 -20.52 0.07
N THR A 7 -5.70 -20.43 1.30
CA THR A 7 -6.22 -19.63 2.41
C THR A 7 -5.70 -18.19 2.41
N THR A 8 -5.01 -17.77 1.35
CA THR A 8 -4.59 -16.37 1.15
C THR A 8 -5.79 -15.53 0.72
N ASN A 9 -6.67 -15.23 1.69
CA ASN A 9 -7.74 -14.25 1.49
C ASN A 9 -7.10 -12.90 1.11
N PRO A 10 -7.39 -12.32 -0.07
CA PRO A 10 -6.80 -11.06 -0.52
C PRO A 10 -7.08 -9.90 0.44
N THR A 11 -8.17 -9.96 1.20
CA THR A 11 -8.47 -8.99 2.27
C THR A 11 -7.49 -9.11 3.44
N ARG A 12 -7.13 -10.34 3.83
CA ARG A 12 -6.18 -10.58 4.92
C ARG A 12 -4.77 -10.09 4.56
N LEU A 13 -4.35 -10.31 3.31
CA LEU A 13 -3.07 -9.81 2.78
C LEU A 13 -3.02 -8.28 2.84
N ARG A 14 -4.05 -7.60 2.32
CA ARG A 14 -4.14 -6.13 2.36
C ARG A 14 -4.15 -5.58 3.79
N ASN A 15 -4.89 -6.19 4.71
CA ASN A 15 -4.89 -5.76 6.12
C ASN A 15 -3.52 -5.96 6.77
N ALA A 16 -2.81 -7.05 6.47
CA ALA A 16 -1.45 -7.26 6.95
C ALA A 16 -0.47 -6.23 6.38
N ALA A 17 -0.54 -5.94 5.08
CA ALA A 17 0.26 -4.90 4.42
C ALA A 17 0.00 -3.51 5.04
N ILE A 18 -1.27 -3.16 5.29
CA ILE A 18 -1.65 -1.91 5.97
C ILE A 18 -1.03 -1.83 7.37
N LYS A 19 -1.12 -2.90 8.17
CA LYS A 19 -0.52 -2.94 9.50
C LYS A 19 1.01 -2.79 9.46
N LYS A 20 1.68 -3.43 8.50
CA LYS A 20 3.13 -3.27 8.27
C LYS A 20 3.48 -1.82 7.94
N MET A 21 2.74 -1.17 7.03
CA MET A 21 2.96 0.23 6.68
C MET A 21 2.77 1.17 7.87
N ILE A 22 1.69 0.99 8.65
CA ILE A 22 1.44 1.80 9.86
C ILE A 22 2.60 1.65 10.86
N ALA A 23 3.11 0.43 11.06
CA ALA A 23 4.25 0.20 11.94
C ALA A 23 5.52 0.91 11.44
N ALA A 24 5.83 0.81 10.15
CA ALA A 24 6.98 1.50 9.54
C ALA A 24 6.88 3.03 9.66
N ILE A 25 5.69 3.61 9.42
CA ILE A 25 5.45 5.05 9.55
C ILE A 25 5.61 5.49 11.01
N ARG A 26 5.09 4.73 11.98
CA ARG A 26 5.24 5.05 13.41
C ARG A 26 6.71 5.04 13.84
N GLU A 27 7.48 4.09 13.35
CA GLU A 27 8.91 4.01 13.66
C GLU A 27 9.68 5.18 13.04
N CYS A 28 9.32 5.56 11.81
CA CYS A 28 9.86 6.74 11.14
C CYS A 28 9.64 8.03 11.94
N LEU A 29 8.41 8.24 12.45
CA LEU A 29 8.08 9.41 13.26
C LEU A 29 8.89 9.46 14.57
N ARG A 30 9.18 8.30 15.17
CA ARG A 30 10.00 8.20 16.38
C ARG A 30 11.48 8.47 16.11
N SER A 31 11.98 8.08 14.94
CA SER A 31 13.39 8.11 14.58
C SER A 31 13.81 9.33 13.74
N SER A 32 12.91 10.28 13.45
CA SER A 32 13.06 11.34 12.44
C SER A 32 14.15 12.42 12.67
N GLN A 33 15.22 12.14 13.40
CA GLN A 33 16.39 13.02 13.48
C GLN A 33 17.35 12.90 12.28
N ASN A 34 17.16 11.95 11.35
CA ASN A 34 18.10 11.73 10.24
C ASN A 34 17.39 11.46 8.89
N ASP A 35 17.79 12.19 7.84
CA ASP A 35 17.28 12.05 6.47
C ASP A 35 17.46 10.63 5.91
N ALA A 36 18.53 9.93 6.30
CA ALA A 36 18.76 8.54 5.89
C ALA A 36 17.61 7.61 6.30
N SER A 37 17.06 7.79 7.50
CA SER A 37 15.94 6.99 8.00
C SER A 37 14.64 7.26 7.22
N LEU A 38 14.44 8.50 6.73
CA LEU A 38 13.29 8.84 5.89
C LEU A 38 13.32 8.08 4.56
N PHE A 39 14.48 8.04 3.90
CA PHE A 39 14.63 7.33 2.62
C PHE A 39 14.48 5.81 2.78
N GLU A 40 15.03 5.25 3.86
CA GLU A 40 14.89 3.82 4.17
C GLU A 40 13.42 3.44 4.38
N VAL A 41 12.68 4.24 5.16
CA VAL A 41 11.25 4.01 5.38
C VAL A 41 10.47 4.20 4.09
N GLY A 42 10.74 5.26 3.32
CA GLY A 42 10.10 5.49 2.02
C GLY A 42 10.28 4.31 1.07
N ALA A 43 11.50 3.78 0.97
CA ALA A 43 11.78 2.58 0.19
C ALA A 43 11.05 1.34 0.75
N ALA A 44 11.06 1.15 2.07
CA ALA A 44 10.39 0.03 2.72
C ALA A 44 8.86 0.05 2.54
N LEU A 45 8.24 1.23 2.39
CA LEU A 45 6.81 1.38 2.13
C LEU A 45 6.41 1.00 0.69
N THR A 46 7.33 1.07 -0.27
CA THR A 46 7.02 0.71 -1.67
C THR A 46 6.67 -0.78 -1.83
N VAL A 47 7.25 -1.66 -1.01
CA VAL A 47 7.01 -3.12 -1.05
C VAL A 47 5.55 -3.47 -0.68
N PRO A 48 5.02 -3.11 0.50
CA PRO A 48 3.63 -3.40 0.84
C PRO A 48 2.62 -2.63 -0.04
N LEU A 49 2.96 -1.44 -0.54
CA LEU A 49 2.14 -0.74 -1.53
C LEU A 49 2.01 -1.55 -2.82
N GLN A 50 3.10 -2.12 -3.31
CA GLN A 50 3.08 -2.97 -4.49
C GLN A 50 2.29 -4.27 -4.25
N GLU A 51 2.45 -4.92 -3.09
CA GLU A 51 1.64 -6.10 -2.72
C GLU A 51 0.13 -5.79 -2.75
N ILE A 52 -0.29 -4.61 -2.27
CA ILE A 52 -1.69 -4.19 -2.31
C ILE A 52 -2.13 -3.94 -3.75
N TYR A 53 -1.33 -3.26 -4.55
CA TYR A 53 -1.65 -2.99 -5.96
C TYR A 53 -1.89 -4.29 -6.75
N GLU A 54 -0.98 -5.25 -6.64
CA GLU A 54 -1.10 -6.57 -7.28
C GLU A 54 -2.32 -7.35 -6.75
N SER A 55 -2.58 -7.30 -5.44
CA SER A 55 -3.76 -7.93 -4.84
C SER A 55 -5.07 -7.33 -5.34
N VAL A 56 -5.10 -6.01 -5.56
CA VAL A 56 -6.27 -5.30 -6.08
C VAL A 56 -6.53 -5.70 -7.52
N ASP A 57 -5.50 -5.71 -8.36
CA ASP A 57 -5.65 -6.08 -9.77
C ASP A 57 -6.10 -7.54 -9.92
N HIS A 58 -5.50 -8.47 -9.16
CA HIS A 58 -5.94 -9.87 -9.15
C HIS A 58 -7.41 -10.03 -8.73
N SER A 59 -7.86 -9.24 -7.74
CA SER A 59 -9.26 -9.29 -7.28
C SER A 59 -10.21 -8.67 -8.31
N ALA A 60 -9.82 -7.59 -8.97
CA ALA A 60 -10.59 -6.95 -10.04
C ALA A 60 -10.72 -7.88 -11.26
N ALA A 61 -9.61 -8.50 -11.71
CA ALA A 61 -9.62 -9.47 -12.81
C ALA A 61 -10.51 -10.68 -12.52
N ALA A 62 -10.57 -11.13 -11.25
CA ALA A 62 -11.48 -12.20 -10.85
C ALA A 62 -12.97 -11.80 -10.93
N TRP A 63 -13.29 -10.51 -10.77
CA TRP A 63 -14.64 -9.98 -10.96
C TRP A 63 -14.98 -9.78 -12.44
N GLU A 64 -14.03 -9.36 -13.26
CA GLU A 64 -14.18 -9.24 -14.72
C GLU A 64 -14.48 -10.60 -15.36
N LYS A 65 -13.79 -11.66 -14.94
CA LYS A 65 -14.08 -13.06 -15.37
C LYS A 65 -15.50 -13.54 -15.02
N ARG A 66 -16.23 -12.84 -14.15
CA ARG A 66 -17.61 -13.13 -13.73
C ARG A 66 -18.60 -12.09 -14.26
N ASP A 67 -18.20 -11.30 -15.25
CA ASP A 67 -18.97 -10.20 -15.84
C ASP A 67 -19.36 -9.08 -14.86
N TYR A 68 -18.66 -8.96 -13.72
CA TYR A 68 -18.88 -7.89 -12.75
C TYR A 68 -17.99 -6.66 -13.01
N TRP A 69 -18.00 -6.16 -14.25
CA TRP A 69 -17.18 -5.05 -14.72
C TRP A 69 -17.33 -3.77 -13.88
N LEU A 70 -18.57 -3.40 -13.53
CA LEU A 70 -18.87 -2.24 -12.68
C LEU A 70 -18.26 -2.35 -11.27
N LYS A 71 -18.26 -3.57 -10.70
CA LYS A 71 -17.64 -3.80 -9.38
C LYS A 71 -16.12 -3.72 -9.50
N ALA A 72 -15.55 -4.30 -10.56
CA ALA A 72 -14.10 -4.27 -10.79
C ALA A 72 -13.59 -2.83 -10.91
N ASP A 73 -14.28 -1.98 -11.68
CA ASP A 73 -13.92 -0.57 -11.81
C ASP A 73 -14.09 0.21 -10.50
N ALA A 74 -15.22 0.02 -9.80
CA ALA A 74 -15.43 0.66 -8.50
C ALA A 74 -14.35 0.29 -7.48
N PHE A 75 -13.87 -0.96 -7.51
CA PHE A 75 -12.82 -1.44 -6.65
C PHE A 75 -11.44 -0.90 -7.04
N ARG A 76 -11.09 -0.88 -8.33
CA ARG A 76 -9.87 -0.21 -8.79
C ARG A 76 -9.87 1.26 -8.39
N ARG A 77 -11.01 1.96 -8.55
CA ARG A 77 -11.16 3.37 -8.14
C ARG A 77 -10.99 3.56 -6.63
N GLN A 78 -11.56 2.67 -5.82
CA GLN A 78 -11.42 2.71 -4.36
C GLN A 78 -9.95 2.60 -3.92
N TRP A 79 -9.14 1.82 -4.65
CA TRP A 79 -7.74 1.56 -4.34
C TRP A 79 -6.74 2.33 -5.22
N GLY A 80 -7.21 3.19 -6.14
CA GLY A 80 -6.34 3.93 -7.07
C GLY A 80 -5.34 4.86 -6.39
N TRP A 81 -5.56 5.21 -5.13
CA TRP A 81 -4.57 5.93 -4.32
C TRP A 81 -3.28 5.13 -4.13
N VAL A 82 -3.34 3.80 -4.07
CA VAL A 82 -2.16 2.94 -3.86
C VAL A 82 -1.12 3.14 -4.96
N GLU A 83 -1.57 3.16 -6.22
CA GLU A 83 -0.70 3.39 -7.37
C GLU A 83 -0.09 4.79 -7.34
N LYS A 84 -0.88 5.80 -6.99
CA LYS A 84 -0.40 7.18 -6.84
C LYS A 84 0.73 7.29 -5.80
N PHE A 85 0.54 6.69 -4.62
CA PHE A 85 1.57 6.71 -3.57
C PHE A 85 2.78 5.83 -3.94
N LEU A 86 2.57 4.68 -4.58
CA LEU A 86 3.66 3.81 -5.01
C LEU A 86 4.59 4.52 -5.99
N THR A 87 4.02 5.14 -7.04
CA THR A 87 4.78 5.84 -8.07
C THR A 87 5.42 7.11 -7.50
N GLY A 88 4.69 7.87 -6.68
CA GLY A 88 5.21 9.04 -5.97
C GLY A 88 6.41 8.69 -5.10
N MET A 89 6.30 7.66 -4.25
CA MET A 89 7.38 7.29 -3.33
C MET A 89 8.61 6.76 -4.07
N LYS A 90 8.41 5.95 -5.12
CA LYS A 90 9.51 5.51 -5.99
C LYS A 90 10.25 6.72 -6.59
N GLN A 91 9.51 7.70 -7.09
CA GLN A 91 10.09 8.91 -7.69
C GLN A 91 10.82 9.77 -6.66
N SER A 92 10.24 10.02 -5.48
CA SER A 92 10.84 10.86 -4.44
C SER A 92 12.10 10.23 -3.84
N VAL A 93 12.12 8.89 -3.71
CA VAL A 93 13.32 8.12 -3.33
C VAL A 93 14.40 8.23 -4.40
N SER A 94 14.06 8.04 -5.69
CA SER A 94 15.04 8.17 -6.78
C SER A 94 15.58 9.60 -6.94
N SER A 95 14.74 10.61 -6.70
CA SER A 95 15.10 12.02 -6.82
C SER A 95 15.84 12.56 -5.59
N LYS A 96 16.02 11.74 -4.53
CA LYS A 96 16.63 12.11 -3.25
C LYS A 96 16.06 13.41 -2.65
N ASN A 97 14.74 13.60 -2.74
CA ASN A 97 14.08 14.78 -2.21
C ASN A 97 13.41 14.46 -0.84
N PRO A 98 14.03 14.83 0.30
CA PRO A 98 13.54 14.42 1.61
C PRO A 98 12.24 15.12 2.01
N ALA A 99 12.07 16.39 1.62
CA ALA A 99 10.88 17.18 1.96
C ALA A 99 9.62 16.65 1.28
N ASP A 100 9.73 16.24 0.01
CA ASP A 100 8.62 15.64 -0.73
C ASP A 100 8.28 14.24 -0.19
N LEU A 101 9.30 13.44 0.10
CA LEU A 101 9.12 12.11 0.67
C LEU A 101 8.44 12.16 2.05
N GLN A 102 8.86 13.09 2.92
CA GLN A 102 8.24 13.29 4.23
C GLN A 102 6.76 13.64 4.10
N LYS A 103 6.39 14.54 3.18
CA LYS A 103 4.99 14.89 2.92
C LYS A 103 4.18 13.68 2.48
N GLN A 104 4.71 12.89 1.53
CA GLN A 104 4.02 11.68 1.06
C GLN A 104 3.84 10.63 2.16
N ILE A 105 4.81 10.46 3.06
CA ILE A 105 4.71 9.55 4.20
C ILE A 105 3.61 10.00 5.17
N ILE A 106 3.52 11.31 5.45
CA ILE A 106 2.47 11.87 6.32
C ILE A 106 1.08 11.69 5.68
N GLU A 107 0.92 12.05 4.40
CA GLU A 107 -0.33 11.86 3.65
C GLU A 107 -0.74 10.39 3.58
N LEU A 108 0.21 9.48 3.38
CA LEU A 108 -0.04 8.04 3.41
C LEU A 108 -0.51 7.61 4.81
N GLY A 109 0.13 8.11 5.87
CA GLY A 109 -0.25 7.83 7.26
C GLY A 109 -1.69 8.25 7.56
N GLU A 110 -2.11 9.45 7.14
CA GLU A 110 -3.49 9.93 7.26
C GLU A 110 -4.46 9.06 6.47
N LYS A 111 -4.10 8.72 5.22
CA LYS A 111 -4.93 7.85 4.39
C LYS A 111 -5.13 6.48 5.03
N LEU A 112 -4.06 5.86 5.54
CA LEU A 112 -4.12 4.58 6.23
C LEU A 112 -4.90 4.65 7.55
N GLY A 113 -4.80 5.76 8.30
CA GLY A 113 -5.58 6.00 9.50
C GLY A 113 -7.09 6.15 9.23
N SER A 114 -7.46 6.70 8.07
CA SER A 114 -8.86 6.80 7.64
C SER A 114 -9.48 5.46 7.23
N LEU A 115 -8.67 4.46 6.91
CA LEU A 115 -9.15 3.13 6.58
C LEU A 115 -9.53 2.40 7.88
N LYS A 116 -10.80 2.01 8.01
CA LYS A 116 -11.21 1.06 9.06
C LYS A 116 -10.55 -0.29 8.80
N VAL A 117 -9.40 -0.53 9.42
CA VAL A 117 -8.78 -1.86 9.45
C VAL A 117 -9.56 -2.70 10.45
N ALA A 118 -10.37 -3.63 9.95
CA ALA A 118 -11.09 -4.64 10.74
C ALA A 118 -10.16 -5.75 11.24
#